data_AF-A0A3R9VN13-F1
#
_entry.id   AF-A0A3R9VN13-F1
#
_cell.length_a   1.000
_cell.length_b   1.000
_cell.length_c   1.000
_cell.angle_alpha   90.00
_cell.angle_beta   90.00
_cell.angle_gamma   90.00
#
_symmetry.space_group_name_H-M   'P 1'
#
loop_
_entity.id
_entity.type
_entity.pdbx_description
1 polymer ?
#
loop_
_entity_poly.entity_id
_entity_poly.type
_entity_poly.pdbx_seq_one_letter_code
_entity_poly.pdbx_strand_id
1 'polypeptide(L)'
;MGYAHEYAHAVLHRGRVPMEPTDHVVNWADGPRRGKYYPRAEAFALPETEDLPDVPIAPGLLPGAAGGPVPEPRAGFGLPLLSAMLKDSYGLTGRRLGVQANTDLAGLPYYHHANWSRGTAGGGGLYPVSVHWASGPSGPLTPGLHHYDVQRHALQRLLTGDVTGRVREALGPDAPDGALDTDQYLILGVKYWQNSFKYNSFCFHVVCTDLGTLAQTWRIWAAARGLRLAPALWFDEPALNGLLGVEGEEEAVFAVVPLRWDGAGSGRGGPDTARPGSALPEAPRTDPDHRPAVRHRDAERSRTLLGFPQVRAMHRATLEGATARPSPGALAAAAALTDTTLTDTADGDVRTPLPAPAFPGTGVRRALRERRSSFGRFDARREVSAGHLSSVLAACAGTRLAGDTDPSGEHRLARLYVFVNHVAGIGPGAYAYDPDRGDLRAVVTGPQGPFLQENYFLANYNLEQAGAVLVPTVRTTAVLDAVGDRGYRLAVATAGAVAQSFYLAASALGLGAGVALGFDNVSYAERLGLTDGDEAPLLIMALGHERPGPADFRHEIA
;
A
#
# COMPACT_ATOMS: atom_id res chain seq x y z
N MET A 1 -16.67 17.00 15.10
CA MET A 1 -15.56 16.88 14.14
C MET A 1 -14.38 16.32 14.94
N GLY A 2 -13.84 15.18 14.52
CA GLY A 2 -12.76 14.51 15.25
C GLY A 2 -11.38 15.11 14.93
N TYR A 3 -10.34 14.64 15.61
CA TYR A 3 -8.98 15.13 15.40
C TYR A 3 -8.47 14.77 13.99
N ALA A 4 -8.95 13.66 13.41
CA ALA A 4 -8.58 13.25 12.06
C ALA A 4 -8.97 14.28 10.98
N HIS A 5 -10.08 15.02 11.17
CA HIS A 5 -10.47 16.11 10.26
C HIS A 5 -9.46 17.26 10.29
N GLU A 6 -9.05 17.68 11.49
CA GLU A 6 -8.04 18.73 11.67
C GLU A 6 -6.69 18.32 11.07
N TYR A 7 -6.28 17.06 11.30
CA TYR A 7 -5.05 16.51 10.73
C TYR A 7 -5.12 16.41 9.21
N ALA A 8 -6.24 15.96 8.64
CA ALA A 8 -6.45 15.92 7.19
C ALA A 8 -6.33 17.32 6.57
N HIS A 9 -6.95 18.31 7.21
CA HIS A 9 -6.86 19.71 6.79
C HIS A 9 -5.41 20.23 6.86
N ALA A 10 -4.70 19.97 7.96
CA ALA A 10 -3.29 20.37 8.12
C ALA A 10 -2.38 19.73 7.06
N VAL A 11 -2.61 18.45 6.74
CA VAL A 11 -1.88 17.75 5.67
C VAL A 11 -2.12 18.39 4.31
N LEU A 12 -3.36 18.73 3.98
CA LEU A 12 -3.70 19.36 2.70
C LEU A 12 -3.02 20.72 2.53
N HIS A 13 -2.92 21.49 3.61
CA HIS A 13 -2.37 22.85 3.58
C HIS A 13 -0.87 22.91 3.89
N ARG A 14 -0.20 21.78 4.12
CA ARG A 14 1.18 21.73 4.64
C ARG A 14 2.23 22.42 3.75
N GLY A 15 1.94 22.57 2.46
CA GLY A 15 2.81 23.28 1.51
C GLY A 15 2.80 24.80 1.71
N ARG A 16 1.71 25.34 2.27
CA ARG A 16 1.51 26.78 2.55
C ARG A 16 1.64 27.09 4.05
N VAL A 17 1.20 26.17 4.91
CA VAL A 17 1.26 26.27 6.38
C VAL A 17 1.96 25.02 6.92
N PRO A 18 3.27 25.09 7.26
CA PRO A 18 4.02 23.93 7.73
C PRO A 18 3.42 23.28 8.98
N MET A 19 3.48 21.96 9.06
CA MET A 19 3.08 21.22 10.27
C MET A 19 4.20 21.27 11.32
N GLU A 20 3.85 21.59 12.56
CA GLU A 20 4.82 21.57 13.67
C GLU A 20 5.37 20.15 13.92
N PRO A 21 6.64 20.00 14.34
CA PRO A 21 7.65 21.05 14.50
C PRO A 21 8.22 21.52 13.16
N THR A 22 8.29 22.83 12.95
CA THR A 22 8.78 23.45 11.71
C THR A 22 10.30 23.48 11.57
N ASP A 23 11.02 23.35 12.69
CA ASP A 23 12.48 23.37 12.79
C ASP A 23 13.11 21.97 12.83
N HIS A 24 12.35 20.91 12.53
CA HIS A 24 12.85 19.53 12.55
C HIS A 24 13.96 19.30 11.52
N VAL A 25 15.15 18.95 12.00
CA VAL A 25 16.30 18.58 11.16
C VAL A 25 16.55 17.08 11.25
N VAL A 26 16.56 16.42 10.08
CA VAL A 26 16.78 14.96 9.99
C VAL A 26 18.22 14.60 10.34
N ASN A 27 18.42 13.80 11.39
CA ASN A 27 19.72 13.24 11.75
C ASN A 27 19.92 11.85 11.10
N TRP A 28 20.47 11.82 9.89
CA TRP A 28 20.71 10.56 9.17
C TRP A 28 21.74 9.64 9.85
N ALA A 29 22.70 10.21 10.60
CA ALA A 29 23.69 9.43 11.33
C ALA A 29 23.07 8.65 12.49
N ASP A 30 22.01 9.18 13.11
CA ASP A 30 21.24 8.53 14.17
C ASP A 30 19.88 7.99 13.69
N GLY A 31 19.74 7.75 12.37
CA GLY A 31 18.50 7.25 11.79
C GLY A 31 18.16 5.81 12.23
N PRO A 32 16.90 5.38 12.04
CA PRO A 32 16.40 4.10 12.50
C PRO A 32 17.05 2.91 11.78
N ARG A 33 16.98 1.74 12.42
CA ARG A 33 17.28 0.47 11.74
C ARG A 33 16.26 0.23 10.61
N ARG A 34 16.74 -0.25 9.46
CA ARG A 34 15.91 -0.66 8.32
C ARG A 34 15.24 -2.00 8.63
N GLY A 35 14.00 -1.95 9.09
CA GLY A 35 13.26 -3.12 9.59
C GLY A 35 13.54 -3.39 11.08
N LYS A 36 12.76 -4.32 11.65
CA LYS A 36 12.93 -4.77 13.05
C LYS A 36 14.04 -5.81 13.14
N TYR A 37 14.64 -5.94 14.31
CA TYR A 37 15.70 -6.91 14.58
C TYR A 37 15.52 -7.53 15.96
N TYR A 38 15.26 -8.84 15.96
CA TYR A 38 15.13 -9.63 17.18
C TYR A 38 16.34 -10.55 17.35
N PRO A 39 17.40 -10.14 18.07
CA PRO A 39 18.68 -10.87 18.10
C PRO A 39 18.60 -12.25 18.75
N ARG A 40 17.60 -12.48 19.61
CA ARG A 40 17.42 -13.74 20.35
C ARG A 40 16.30 -14.61 19.79
N ALA A 41 15.61 -14.16 18.74
CA ALA A 41 14.54 -14.94 18.13
C ALA A 41 15.14 -15.96 17.16
N GLU A 42 14.67 -17.20 17.24
CA GLU A 42 15.03 -18.25 16.30
C GLU A 42 14.43 -17.94 14.93
N ALA A 43 15.21 -18.16 13.86
CA ALA A 43 14.81 -17.85 12.50
C ALA A 43 14.68 -19.13 11.66
N PHE A 44 13.58 -19.22 10.91
CA PHE A 44 13.28 -20.30 9.99
C PHE A 44 13.33 -19.76 8.57
N ALA A 45 14.19 -20.31 7.72
CA ALA A 45 14.26 -19.91 6.32
C ALA A 45 12.92 -20.17 5.63
N LEU A 46 12.46 -19.21 4.83
CA LEU A 46 11.29 -19.44 3.97
C LEU A 46 11.72 -20.24 2.73
N PRO A 47 10.82 -21.07 2.16
CA PRO A 47 11.10 -21.82 0.94
C PRO A 47 11.55 -20.91 -0.21
N GLU A 48 12.45 -21.43 -1.03
CA GLU A 48 12.82 -20.84 -2.31
C GLU A 48 11.59 -20.61 -3.21
N THR A 49 11.70 -19.62 -4.09
CA THR A 49 10.57 -19.07 -4.86
C THR A 49 10.79 -19.15 -6.37
N GLU A 50 11.92 -19.70 -6.80
CA GLU A 50 12.42 -19.75 -8.17
C GLU A 50 11.47 -20.57 -9.06
N ASP A 51 10.96 -21.68 -8.55
CA ASP A 51 10.04 -22.58 -9.27
C ASP A 51 8.61 -22.02 -9.40
N LEU A 52 8.28 -20.93 -8.70
CA LEU A 52 6.92 -20.37 -8.77
C LEU A 52 6.70 -19.67 -10.12
N PRO A 53 5.69 -20.07 -10.91
CA PRO A 53 5.40 -19.46 -12.20
C PRO A 53 5.14 -17.95 -12.11
N ASP A 54 5.68 -17.23 -13.10
CA ASP A 54 5.39 -15.82 -13.29
C ASP A 54 4.15 -15.64 -14.18
N VAL A 55 2.99 -15.58 -13.51
CA VAL A 55 1.68 -15.46 -14.18
C VAL A 55 1.40 -14.02 -14.62
N PRO A 56 0.60 -13.80 -15.69
CA PRO A 56 0.26 -12.46 -16.16
C PRO A 56 -0.29 -11.55 -15.07
N ILE A 57 0.14 -10.30 -15.03
CA ILE A 57 -0.32 -9.32 -14.04
C ILE A 57 -1.72 -8.75 -14.33
N ALA A 58 -2.15 -8.80 -15.59
CA ALA A 58 -3.36 -8.15 -16.06
C ALA A 58 -4.63 -8.46 -15.21
N PRO A 59 -4.90 -9.72 -14.78
CA PRO A 59 -6.06 -10.02 -13.94
C PRO A 59 -6.04 -9.31 -12.57
N GLY A 60 -4.86 -8.95 -12.06
CA GLY A 60 -4.72 -8.20 -10.82
C GLY A 60 -4.86 -6.68 -10.99
N LEU A 61 -4.54 -6.14 -12.17
CA LEU A 61 -4.65 -4.69 -12.48
C LEU A 61 -6.03 -4.31 -13.02
N LEU A 62 -6.67 -5.19 -13.79
CA LEU A 62 -7.98 -4.99 -14.41
C LEU A 62 -8.89 -6.22 -14.15
N PRO A 63 -9.30 -6.45 -12.90
CA PRO A 63 -10.23 -7.54 -12.61
C PRO A 63 -11.56 -7.31 -13.33
N GLY A 64 -12.01 -8.30 -14.12
CA GLY A 64 -13.30 -8.26 -14.83
C GLY A 64 -13.30 -7.63 -16.23
N ALA A 65 -12.15 -7.13 -16.73
CA ALA A 65 -12.06 -6.69 -18.12
C ALA A 65 -12.08 -7.92 -19.07
N ALA A 66 -13.18 -8.06 -19.83
CA ALA A 66 -13.44 -9.20 -20.70
C ALA A 66 -12.35 -9.36 -21.78
N GLY A 67 -11.67 -10.50 -21.79
CA GLY A 67 -10.76 -10.88 -22.88
C GLY A 67 -9.66 -11.89 -22.52
N GLY A 68 -9.33 -12.04 -21.23
CA GLY A 68 -8.34 -13.04 -20.77
C GLY A 68 -8.97 -14.24 -20.07
N PRO A 69 -8.32 -15.41 -20.05
CA PRO A 69 -8.75 -16.52 -19.22
C PRO A 69 -8.78 -16.07 -17.75
N VAL A 70 -9.95 -16.21 -17.12
CA VAL A 70 -10.09 -16.00 -15.67
C VAL A 70 -9.16 -17.03 -15.01
N PRO A 71 -8.25 -16.61 -14.12
CA PRO A 71 -7.38 -17.56 -13.44
C PRO A 71 -8.25 -18.56 -12.68
N GLU A 72 -7.98 -19.86 -12.88
CA GLU A 72 -8.64 -20.94 -12.15
C GLU A 72 -8.58 -20.64 -10.64
N PRO A 73 -9.72 -20.63 -9.93
CA PRO A 73 -9.75 -20.34 -8.51
C PRO A 73 -8.82 -21.29 -7.76
N ARG A 74 -7.88 -20.72 -6.99
CA ARG A 74 -7.06 -21.52 -6.08
C ARG A 74 -7.80 -21.75 -4.77
N ALA A 75 -7.55 -22.92 -4.18
CA ALA A 75 -8.14 -23.28 -2.91
C ALA A 75 -7.61 -22.42 -1.75
N GLY A 76 -6.37 -21.92 -1.80
CA GLY A 76 -5.79 -21.09 -0.73
C GLY A 76 -4.28 -20.86 -0.88
N PHE A 77 -3.68 -20.38 0.20
CA PHE A 77 -2.23 -20.21 0.35
C PHE A 77 -1.60 -21.50 0.90
N GLY A 78 -0.42 -21.83 0.42
CA GLY A 78 0.53 -22.69 1.13
C GLY A 78 1.79 -21.89 1.48
N LEU A 79 2.70 -22.50 2.25
CA LEU A 79 3.95 -21.83 2.64
C LEU A 79 4.81 -21.37 1.45
N PRO A 80 4.97 -22.13 0.35
CA PRO A 80 5.70 -21.63 -0.82
C PRO A 80 5.06 -20.38 -1.44
N LEU A 81 3.72 -20.30 -1.43
CA LEU A 81 3.00 -19.17 -2.00
C LEU A 81 3.10 -17.94 -1.09
N LEU A 82 2.96 -18.12 0.22
CA LEU A 82 3.19 -17.07 1.20
C LEU A 82 4.64 -16.55 1.12
N SER A 83 5.61 -17.46 1.04
CA SER A 83 7.03 -17.13 0.86
C SER A 83 7.24 -16.23 -0.35
N ALA A 84 6.76 -16.65 -1.52
CA ALA A 84 6.92 -15.89 -2.75
C ALA A 84 6.22 -14.53 -2.69
N MET A 85 5.02 -14.44 -2.12
CA MET A 85 4.33 -13.16 -1.95
C MET A 85 5.14 -12.20 -1.09
N LEU A 86 5.66 -12.68 0.05
CA LEU A 86 6.49 -11.88 0.95
C LEU A 86 7.82 -11.47 0.29
N LYS A 87 8.44 -12.34 -0.50
CA LYS A 87 9.69 -12.06 -1.24
C LYS A 87 9.46 -11.02 -2.33
N ASP A 88 8.47 -11.24 -3.19
CA ASP A 88 8.19 -10.41 -4.35
C ASP A 88 7.64 -9.03 -3.94
N SER A 89 6.95 -8.91 -2.79
CA SER A 89 6.41 -7.63 -2.31
C SER A 89 7.41 -6.82 -1.47
N TYR A 90 7.79 -7.35 -0.30
CA TYR A 90 8.45 -6.59 0.77
C TYR A 90 9.86 -7.10 1.07
N GLY A 91 10.22 -8.27 0.55
CA GLY A 91 11.58 -8.76 0.53
C GLY A 91 12.48 -7.89 -0.35
N LEU A 92 13.79 -8.02 -0.13
CA LEU A 92 14.78 -7.33 -0.95
C LEU A 92 14.85 -8.01 -2.33
N THR A 93 14.56 -7.26 -3.39
CA THR A 93 14.50 -7.76 -4.77
C THR A 93 15.73 -7.42 -5.60
N GLY A 94 16.53 -6.43 -5.17
CA GLY A 94 17.78 -6.07 -5.84
C GLY A 94 18.45 -4.86 -5.20
N ARG A 95 19.75 -4.68 -5.42
CA ARG A 95 20.49 -3.49 -4.96
C ARG A 95 20.26 -2.35 -5.95
N ARG A 96 19.98 -1.15 -5.43
CA ARG A 96 19.80 0.07 -6.24
C ARG A 96 21.17 0.69 -6.49
N LEU A 97 21.66 0.53 -7.72
CA LEU A 97 22.96 1.04 -8.15
C LEU A 97 22.87 2.15 -9.22
N GLY A 98 21.69 2.33 -9.82
CA GLY A 98 21.48 3.35 -10.84
C GLY A 98 21.64 4.77 -10.31
N VAL A 99 22.35 5.59 -11.08
CA VAL A 99 22.48 7.03 -10.84
C VAL A 99 21.16 7.71 -11.20
N GLN A 100 20.61 8.50 -10.27
CA GLN A 100 19.34 9.22 -10.44
C GLN A 100 19.29 10.43 -9.52
N ALA A 101 18.35 11.34 -9.78
CA ALA A 101 18.29 12.68 -9.15
C ALA A 101 17.99 12.66 -7.63
N ASN A 102 17.70 11.49 -7.06
CA ASN A 102 17.41 11.28 -5.64
C ASN A 102 18.38 10.26 -4.99
N THR A 103 19.58 10.07 -5.55
CA THR A 103 20.60 9.14 -4.99
C THR A 103 21.66 9.91 -4.20
N ASP A 104 21.97 9.43 -2.98
CA ASP A 104 23.20 9.79 -2.29
C ASP A 104 24.37 9.02 -2.93
N LEU A 105 25.12 9.69 -3.79
CA LEU A 105 26.23 9.08 -4.55
C LEU A 105 27.33 8.54 -3.64
N ALA A 106 27.54 9.13 -2.46
CA ALA A 106 28.58 8.69 -1.53
C ALA A 106 28.28 7.29 -0.97
N GLY A 107 27.00 6.92 -0.86
CA GLY A 107 26.57 5.62 -0.34
C GLY A 107 26.61 4.46 -1.34
N LEU A 108 26.74 4.72 -2.65
CA LEU A 108 26.68 3.67 -3.67
C LEU A 108 27.77 2.59 -3.54
N PRO A 109 29.06 2.92 -3.30
CA PRO A 109 30.12 1.91 -3.19
C PRO A 109 30.01 1.06 -1.92
N TYR A 110 29.47 1.60 -0.83
CA TYR A 110 29.52 0.96 0.49
C TYR A 110 28.34 0.04 0.76
N TYR A 111 28.61 -1.27 0.90
CA TYR A 111 27.57 -2.28 1.13
C TYR A 111 26.69 -2.00 2.36
N HIS A 112 27.27 -1.52 3.45
CA HIS A 112 26.54 -1.19 4.68
C HIS A 112 25.58 0.01 4.54
N HIS A 113 25.71 0.79 3.46
CA HIS A 113 24.82 1.89 3.08
C HIS A 113 23.93 1.55 1.88
N ALA A 114 24.00 0.31 1.37
CA ALA A 114 23.31 -0.09 0.15
C ALA A 114 21.79 0.12 0.27
N ASN A 115 21.22 0.79 -0.74
CA ASN A 115 19.77 0.88 -0.91
C ASN A 115 19.27 -0.34 -1.67
N TRP A 116 18.20 -0.94 -1.19
CA TRP A 116 17.60 -2.13 -1.80
C TRP A 116 16.22 -1.80 -2.34
N SER A 117 15.91 -2.36 -3.51
CA SER A 117 14.59 -2.36 -4.10
C SER A 117 13.69 -3.38 -3.39
N ARG A 118 12.40 -3.06 -3.37
CA ARG A 118 11.29 -3.94 -3.01
C ARG A 118 10.23 -3.83 -4.10
N GLY A 119 9.37 -4.85 -4.24
CA GLY A 119 8.26 -4.80 -5.19
C GLY A 119 7.21 -3.76 -4.82
N THR A 120 7.03 -3.52 -3.53
CA THR A 120 6.16 -2.47 -2.98
C THR A 120 6.86 -1.11 -2.97
N ALA A 121 6.15 -0.06 -3.37
CA ALA A 121 6.60 1.32 -3.21
C ALA A 121 6.51 1.76 -1.74
N GLY A 122 7.40 2.68 -1.32
CA GLY A 122 7.40 3.19 0.06
C GLY A 122 7.87 4.63 0.14
N GLY A 123 7.18 5.42 0.96
CA GLY A 123 7.47 6.82 1.25
C GLY A 123 8.92 7.00 1.68
N GLY A 124 9.69 7.71 0.86
CA GLY A 124 11.11 7.95 1.11
C GLY A 124 12.00 6.71 1.12
N GLY A 125 11.48 5.54 0.72
CA GLY A 125 12.19 4.25 0.80
C GLY A 125 12.45 3.77 2.24
N LEU A 126 11.63 4.19 3.20
CA LEU A 126 11.82 3.87 4.62
C LEU A 126 11.20 2.54 5.04
N TYR A 127 10.12 2.13 4.38
CA TYR A 127 9.45 0.84 4.57
C TYR A 127 9.09 0.54 6.05
N PRO A 128 8.18 1.33 6.64
CA PRO A 128 7.87 1.28 8.08
C PRO A 128 6.92 0.15 8.50
N VAL A 129 6.36 -0.59 7.54
CA VAL A 129 5.38 -1.65 7.83
C VAL A 129 6.12 -2.90 8.29
N SER A 130 5.81 -3.38 9.50
CA SER A 130 6.28 -4.67 10.00
C SER A 130 5.26 -5.75 9.65
N VAL A 131 5.73 -6.89 9.13
CA VAL A 131 4.86 -8.01 8.76
C VAL A 131 5.06 -9.13 9.77
N HIS A 132 3.98 -9.52 10.45
CA HIS A 132 3.95 -10.67 11.32
C HIS A 132 2.97 -11.72 10.78
N TRP A 133 3.23 -13.00 11.04
CA TRP A 133 2.36 -14.11 10.71
C TRP A 133 1.95 -14.83 12.00
N ALA A 134 0.68 -14.70 12.37
CA ALA A 134 0.05 -15.58 13.35
C ALA A 134 -0.34 -16.86 12.60
N SER A 135 0.42 -17.93 12.86
CA SER A 135 0.22 -19.22 12.24
C SER A 135 -0.45 -20.17 13.21
N GLY A 136 -1.58 -20.72 12.81
CA GLY A 136 -2.31 -21.76 13.53
C GLY A 136 -2.00 -23.17 13.04
N PRO A 137 -2.68 -24.18 13.61
CA PRO A 137 -2.44 -25.60 13.35
C PRO A 137 -2.56 -26.08 11.89
N SER A 138 -3.26 -25.37 11.01
CA SER A 138 -3.34 -25.72 9.57
C SER A 138 -2.05 -25.41 8.80
N GLY A 139 -1.18 -24.56 9.38
CA GLY A 139 0.10 -24.18 8.83
C GLY A 139 1.17 -25.28 9.01
N PRO A 140 2.24 -25.28 8.20
CA PRO A 140 3.32 -26.25 8.31
C PRO A 140 4.36 -25.93 9.39
N LEU A 141 4.28 -24.75 10.02
CA LEU A 141 5.15 -24.36 11.13
C LEU A 141 4.47 -24.64 12.48
N THR A 142 5.26 -24.74 13.55
CA THR A 142 4.72 -24.77 14.91
C THR A 142 3.82 -23.55 15.13
N PRO A 143 2.58 -23.72 15.64
CA PRO A 143 1.69 -22.59 15.89
C PRO A 143 2.35 -21.52 16.75
N GLY A 144 2.12 -20.26 16.40
CA GLY A 144 2.82 -19.15 17.02
C GLY A 144 2.75 -17.85 16.23
N LEU A 145 3.48 -16.86 16.74
CA LEU A 145 3.62 -15.55 16.11
C LEU A 145 5.03 -15.39 15.58
N HIS A 146 5.13 -15.09 14.29
CA HIS A 146 6.40 -14.98 13.57
C HIS A 146 6.55 -13.58 12.97
N HIS A 147 7.74 -13.01 12.98
CA HIS A 147 8.08 -11.79 12.24
C HIS A 147 8.78 -12.13 10.93
N TYR A 148 8.40 -11.48 9.84
CA TYR A 148 9.10 -11.63 8.56
C TYR A 148 10.37 -10.78 8.53
N ASP A 149 11.52 -11.44 8.64
CA ASP A 149 12.84 -10.83 8.45
C ASP A 149 13.13 -10.63 6.97
N VAL A 150 12.93 -9.40 6.51
CA VAL A 150 13.15 -8.99 5.12
C VAL A 150 14.59 -9.17 4.65
N GLN A 151 15.58 -9.12 5.54
CA GLN A 151 17.00 -9.19 5.18
C GLN A 151 17.41 -10.62 4.87
N ARG A 152 16.90 -11.57 5.66
CA ARG A 152 17.23 -13.01 5.52
C ARG A 152 16.21 -13.78 4.70
N HIS A 153 15.08 -13.17 4.35
CA HIS A 153 13.92 -13.86 3.80
C HIS A 153 13.56 -15.09 4.68
N ALA A 154 13.30 -14.80 5.95
CA ALA A 154 13.06 -15.80 6.99
C ALA A 154 11.94 -15.36 7.93
N LEU A 155 11.40 -16.30 8.70
CA LEU A 155 10.44 -16.05 9.76
C LEU A 155 11.14 -16.18 11.11
N GLN A 156 11.18 -15.10 11.89
CA GLN A 156 11.66 -15.12 13.27
C GLN A 156 10.50 -15.47 14.21
N ARG A 157 10.58 -16.58 14.95
CA ARG A 157 9.55 -16.96 15.93
C ARG A 157 9.65 -16.07 17.17
N LEU A 158 8.58 -15.32 17.43
CA LEU A 158 8.47 -14.40 18.56
C LEU A 158 7.63 -14.96 19.71
N LEU A 159 6.74 -15.89 19.41
CA LEU A 159 5.87 -16.55 20.38
C LEU A 159 5.52 -17.95 19.88
N THR A 160 5.47 -18.92 20.79
CA THR A 160 5.07 -20.30 20.51
C THR A 160 3.72 -20.57 21.16
N GLY A 161 2.86 -21.33 20.48
CA GLY A 161 1.49 -21.63 20.91
C GLY A 161 0.47 -21.00 19.98
N ASP A 162 -0.68 -21.64 19.83
CA ASP A 162 -1.76 -21.14 18.98
C ASP A 162 -2.38 -19.87 19.60
N VAL A 163 -2.14 -18.73 18.95
CA VAL A 163 -2.71 -17.42 19.32
C VAL A 163 -3.82 -16.95 18.38
N THR A 164 -4.22 -17.78 17.43
CA THR A 164 -5.19 -17.40 16.38
C THR A 164 -6.57 -17.10 16.95
N GLY A 165 -6.93 -17.75 18.06
CA GLY A 165 -8.14 -17.43 18.83
C GLY A 165 -8.16 -15.99 19.34
N ARG A 166 -7.01 -15.46 19.80
CA ARG A 166 -6.88 -14.06 20.23
C ARG A 166 -6.99 -13.08 19.06
N VAL A 167 -6.48 -13.47 17.88
CA VAL A 167 -6.65 -12.67 16.66
C VAL A 167 -8.12 -12.61 16.25
N ARG A 168 -8.85 -13.73 16.28
CA ARG A 168 -10.31 -13.76 16.03
C ARG A 168 -11.08 -12.94 17.05
N GLU A 169 -10.75 -13.07 18.33
CA GLU A 169 -11.35 -12.26 19.41
C GLU A 169 -11.16 -10.76 19.15
N ALA A 170 -9.96 -10.33 18.77
CA ALA A 170 -9.68 -8.94 18.45
C ALA A 170 -10.38 -8.45 17.15
N LEU A 171 -10.54 -9.32 16.16
CA LEU A 171 -11.32 -8.99 14.95
C LEU A 171 -12.81 -8.78 15.28
N GLY A 172 -13.31 -9.43 16.33
CA GLY A 172 -14.70 -9.32 16.77
C GLY A 172 -15.66 -10.23 15.99
N PRO A 173 -16.89 -10.42 16.49
CA PRO A 173 -17.86 -11.34 15.93
C PRO A 173 -18.40 -10.92 14.55
N ASP A 174 -18.39 -9.61 14.26
CA ASP A 174 -18.89 -9.05 13.00
C ASP A 174 -17.84 -9.11 11.87
N ALA A 175 -16.70 -9.77 12.10
CA ALA A 175 -15.70 -9.97 11.05
C ALA A 175 -16.24 -10.87 9.92
N PRO A 176 -15.84 -10.65 8.65
CA PRO A 176 -16.29 -11.50 7.55
C PRO A 176 -15.98 -12.97 7.82
N ASP A 177 -16.87 -13.88 7.39
CA ASP A 177 -16.74 -15.33 7.66
C ASP A 177 -15.35 -15.88 7.33
N GLY A 178 -14.79 -15.51 6.17
CA GLY A 178 -13.44 -15.94 5.77
C GLY A 178 -12.31 -15.48 6.70
N ALA A 179 -12.52 -14.43 7.50
CA ALA A 179 -11.61 -13.99 8.55
C ALA A 179 -11.74 -14.82 9.83
N LEU A 180 -12.93 -15.37 10.11
CA LEU A 180 -13.21 -16.20 11.28
C LEU A 180 -12.94 -17.69 11.03
N ASP A 181 -13.05 -18.13 9.78
CA ASP A 181 -12.88 -19.53 9.34
C ASP A 181 -11.43 -19.95 9.11
N THR A 182 -10.47 -19.03 9.31
CA THR A 182 -9.04 -19.32 9.18
C THR A 182 -8.31 -19.30 10.52
N ASP A 183 -7.13 -19.88 10.52
CA ASP A 183 -6.14 -19.81 11.59
C ASP A 183 -4.80 -19.22 11.07
N GLN A 184 -4.81 -18.58 9.90
CA GLN A 184 -3.63 -17.95 9.30
C GLN A 184 -3.87 -16.46 9.09
N TYR A 185 -3.11 -15.60 9.78
CA TYR A 185 -3.27 -14.15 9.70
C TYR A 185 -1.92 -13.45 9.51
N LEU A 186 -1.85 -12.54 8.55
CA LEU A 186 -0.78 -11.54 8.52
C LEU A 186 -1.21 -10.32 9.34
N ILE A 187 -0.38 -9.90 10.27
CA ILE A 187 -0.61 -8.73 11.12
C ILE A 187 0.40 -7.66 10.71
N LEU A 188 -0.12 -6.53 10.22
CA LEU A 188 0.67 -5.41 9.72
C LEU A 188 0.81 -4.35 10.82
N GLY A 189 2.03 -4.22 11.35
CA GLY A 189 2.37 -3.15 12.29
C GLY A 189 3.05 -1.97 11.59
N VAL A 190 3.12 -0.84 12.27
CA VAL A 190 3.86 0.35 11.84
C VAL A 190 4.69 0.85 13.00
N LYS A 191 6.03 0.81 12.87
CA LYS A 191 6.94 1.45 13.83
C LYS A 191 7.11 2.92 13.45
N TYR A 192 6.48 3.84 14.17
CA TYR A 192 6.42 5.25 13.76
C TYR A 192 7.80 5.86 13.56
N TRP A 193 8.75 5.56 14.45
CA TRP A 193 10.12 6.11 14.36
C TRP A 193 10.83 5.78 13.04
N GLN A 194 10.51 4.64 12.39
CA GLN A 194 11.08 4.30 11.09
C GLN A 194 10.74 5.33 10.00
N ASN A 195 9.67 6.08 10.18
CA ASN A 195 9.19 7.09 9.24
C ASN A 195 9.27 8.52 9.80
N SER A 196 8.85 8.73 11.06
CA SER A 196 8.76 10.05 11.69
C SER A 196 10.12 10.73 11.89
N PHE A 197 11.22 9.97 11.97
CA PHE A 197 12.56 10.58 12.00
C PHE A 197 12.82 11.49 10.79
N LYS A 198 12.21 11.17 9.63
CA LYS A 198 12.30 11.95 8.39
C LYS A 198 11.08 12.85 8.19
N TYR A 199 9.89 12.33 8.47
CA TYR A 199 8.62 12.96 8.08
C TYR A 199 7.87 13.61 9.24
N ASN A 200 8.48 13.76 10.42
CA ASN A 200 7.90 14.39 11.61
C ASN A 200 6.40 14.07 11.82
N SER A 201 5.55 15.08 11.97
CA SER A 201 4.10 14.99 12.07
C SER A 201 3.40 14.57 10.77
N PHE A 202 4.01 14.75 9.60
CA PHE A 202 3.48 14.22 8.32
C PHE A 202 3.57 12.68 8.23
N CYS A 203 4.31 12.04 9.13
CA CYS A 203 4.50 10.60 9.21
C CYS A 203 3.20 9.79 9.13
N PHE A 204 2.14 10.18 9.85
CA PHE A 204 0.91 9.38 9.91
C PHE A 204 0.26 9.23 8.52
N HIS A 205 0.28 10.28 7.71
CA HIS A 205 -0.15 10.23 6.31
C HIS A 205 0.73 9.31 5.46
N VAL A 206 2.06 9.41 5.61
CA VAL A 206 3.01 8.59 4.84
C VAL A 206 2.87 7.11 5.15
N VAL A 207 2.76 6.73 6.44
CA VAL A 207 2.65 5.31 6.82
C VAL A 207 1.30 4.69 6.42
N CYS A 208 0.22 5.48 6.39
CA CYS A 208 -1.06 5.01 5.84
C CYS A 208 -0.95 4.77 4.32
N THR A 209 -0.21 5.64 3.61
CA THR A 209 0.09 5.44 2.19
C THR A 209 0.89 4.15 1.98
N ASP A 210 1.90 3.90 2.81
CA ASP A 210 2.75 2.69 2.75
C ASP A 210 1.98 1.39 3.09
N LEU A 211 1.00 1.46 3.98
CA LEU A 211 0.07 0.36 4.21
C LEU A 211 -0.72 0.04 2.94
N GLY A 212 -1.26 1.07 2.30
CA GLY A 212 -2.01 0.97 1.05
C GLY A 212 -1.21 0.36 -0.09
N THR A 213 0.05 0.78 -0.26
CA THR A 213 0.92 0.23 -1.30
C THR A 213 1.21 -1.25 -1.08
N LEU A 214 1.47 -1.68 0.17
CA LEU A 214 1.71 -3.09 0.48
C LEU A 214 0.45 -3.93 0.29
N ALA A 215 -0.68 -3.49 0.85
CA ALA A 215 -1.95 -4.20 0.73
C ALA A 215 -2.34 -4.40 -0.75
N GLN A 216 -2.20 -3.35 -1.57
CA GLN A 216 -2.51 -3.46 -2.99
C GLN A 216 -1.49 -4.30 -3.76
N THR A 217 -0.21 -4.31 -3.36
CA THR A 217 0.78 -5.25 -3.91
C THR A 217 0.31 -6.69 -3.75
N TRP A 218 -0.12 -7.05 -2.56
CA TRP A 218 -0.62 -8.39 -2.25
C TRP A 218 -1.91 -8.71 -2.98
N ARG A 219 -2.84 -7.76 -3.09
CA ARG A 219 -4.08 -7.94 -3.84
C ARG A 219 -3.83 -8.21 -5.31
N ILE A 220 -2.99 -7.43 -5.98
CA ILE A 220 -2.63 -7.65 -7.39
C ILE A 220 -1.94 -9.01 -7.56
N TRP A 221 -0.99 -9.33 -6.67
CA TRP A 221 -0.24 -10.59 -6.71
C TRP A 221 -1.13 -11.83 -6.50
N ALA A 222 -2.08 -11.74 -5.58
CA ALA A 222 -3.05 -12.80 -5.27
C ALA A 222 -4.10 -12.95 -6.38
N ALA A 223 -4.66 -11.84 -6.86
CA ALA A 223 -5.69 -11.84 -7.91
C ALA A 223 -5.16 -12.44 -9.23
N ALA A 224 -3.89 -12.16 -9.58
CA ALA A 224 -3.22 -12.81 -10.71
C ALA A 224 -3.16 -14.35 -10.61
N ARG A 225 -3.39 -14.91 -9.41
CA ARG A 225 -3.37 -16.34 -9.10
C ARG A 225 -4.73 -16.88 -8.67
N GLY A 226 -5.82 -16.13 -8.89
CA GLY A 226 -7.17 -16.54 -8.52
C GLY A 226 -7.42 -16.53 -7.00
N LEU A 227 -6.63 -15.79 -6.23
CA LEU A 227 -6.78 -15.61 -4.79
C LEU A 227 -7.28 -14.21 -4.45
N ARG A 228 -7.99 -14.09 -3.34
CA ARG A 228 -8.49 -12.83 -2.81
C ARG A 228 -7.87 -12.56 -1.44
N LEU A 229 -7.37 -11.34 -1.25
CA LEU A 229 -6.90 -10.84 0.03
C LEU A 229 -7.67 -9.57 0.39
N ALA A 230 -8.22 -9.52 1.59
CA ALA A 230 -8.99 -8.38 2.07
C ALA A 230 -8.43 -7.99 3.45
N PRO A 231 -7.80 -6.81 3.59
CA PRO A 231 -7.36 -6.34 4.90
C PRO A 231 -8.57 -5.95 5.75
N ALA A 232 -8.55 -6.35 7.02
CA ALA A 232 -9.40 -5.79 8.06
C ALA A 232 -8.67 -4.59 8.68
N LEU A 233 -9.36 -3.46 8.75
CA LEU A 233 -8.86 -2.24 9.35
C LEU A 233 -9.54 -1.95 10.70
N TRP A 234 -10.73 -2.48 10.98
CA TRP A 234 -11.44 -2.35 12.25
C TRP A 234 -11.30 -3.63 13.09
N PHE A 235 -10.70 -3.48 14.28
CA PHE A 235 -10.38 -4.53 15.24
C PHE A 235 -9.92 -3.89 16.57
N ASP A 236 -9.85 -4.69 17.63
CA ASP A 236 -9.23 -4.33 18.90
C ASP A 236 -7.71 -4.22 18.75
N GLU A 237 -7.27 -3.02 18.34
CA GLU A 237 -5.86 -2.69 18.16
C GLU A 237 -5.05 -2.79 19.47
N PRO A 238 -5.52 -2.29 20.64
CA PRO A 238 -4.84 -2.50 21.91
C PRO A 238 -4.59 -3.97 22.24
N ALA A 239 -5.54 -4.87 21.99
CA ALA A 239 -5.35 -6.31 22.21
C ALA A 239 -4.23 -6.88 21.32
N LEU A 240 -4.18 -6.52 20.04
CA LEU A 240 -3.13 -6.98 19.12
C LEU A 240 -1.77 -6.34 19.38
N ASN A 241 -1.73 -5.06 19.80
CA ASN A 241 -0.52 -4.40 20.27
C ASN A 241 0.05 -5.14 21.50
N GLY A 242 -0.82 -5.50 22.45
CA GLY A 242 -0.46 -6.29 23.62
C GLY A 242 0.08 -7.68 23.26
N LEU A 243 -0.55 -8.38 22.31
CA LEU A 243 -0.07 -9.66 21.79
C LEU A 243 1.33 -9.55 21.17
N LEU A 244 1.58 -8.49 20.39
CA LEU A 244 2.89 -8.21 19.79
C LEU A 244 3.92 -7.63 20.77
N GLY A 245 3.52 -7.30 22.00
CA GLY A 245 4.38 -6.70 23.02
C GLY A 245 4.89 -5.31 22.62
N VAL A 246 4.11 -4.55 21.85
CA VAL A 246 4.45 -3.19 21.38
C VAL A 246 3.64 -2.12 22.09
N GLU A 247 4.23 -0.95 22.26
CA GLU A 247 3.57 0.22 22.84
C GLU A 247 2.90 1.03 21.73
N GLY A 248 1.57 1.13 21.74
CA GLY A 248 0.80 1.70 20.62
C GLY A 248 1.21 3.09 20.16
N GLU A 249 1.70 3.95 21.06
CA GLU A 249 2.18 5.30 20.70
C GLU A 249 3.55 5.30 19.97
N GLU A 250 4.28 4.19 19.98
CA GLU A 250 5.57 4.00 19.30
C GLU A 250 5.47 3.06 18.10
N GLU A 251 4.71 1.97 18.25
CA GLU A 251 4.38 1.01 17.21
C GLU A 251 2.97 0.46 17.42
N ALA A 252 2.16 0.47 16.36
CA ALA A 252 0.77 0.02 16.42
C ALA A 252 0.42 -0.92 15.25
N VAL A 253 -0.58 -1.77 15.46
CA VAL A 253 -1.17 -2.60 14.40
C VAL A 253 -2.12 -1.78 13.54
N PHE A 254 -1.87 -1.78 12.24
CA PHE A 254 -2.63 -1.00 11.25
C PHE A 254 -3.63 -1.83 10.47
N ALA A 255 -3.33 -3.10 10.23
CA ALA A 255 -4.24 -4.01 9.53
C ALA A 255 -4.01 -5.47 9.91
N VAL A 256 -5.04 -6.28 9.76
CA VAL A 256 -4.97 -7.74 9.81
C VAL A 256 -5.42 -8.29 8.46
N VAL A 257 -4.66 -9.19 7.85
CA VAL A 257 -5.00 -9.83 6.58
C VAL A 257 -5.19 -11.32 6.82
N PRO A 258 -6.44 -11.80 6.89
CA PRO A 258 -6.73 -13.22 6.95
C PRO A 258 -6.31 -13.91 5.66
N LEU A 259 -5.70 -15.08 5.78
CA LEU A 259 -5.29 -15.91 4.66
C LEU A 259 -6.18 -17.15 4.60
N ARG A 260 -6.83 -17.40 3.46
CA ARG A 260 -7.37 -18.73 3.18
C ARG A 260 -6.20 -19.70 2.96
N TRP A 261 -6.16 -20.84 3.65
CA TRP A 261 -5.00 -21.73 3.66
C TRP A 261 -5.30 -23.13 3.09
N ASP A 262 -4.38 -23.64 2.28
CA ASP A 262 -4.37 -24.98 1.70
C ASP A 262 -3.52 -25.91 2.58
N GLY A 263 -4.15 -26.53 3.58
CA GLY A 263 -3.43 -27.38 4.54
C GLY A 263 -4.34 -28.09 5.54
N ALA A 264 -4.80 -29.29 5.14
CA ALA A 264 -5.31 -30.42 5.94
C ALA A 264 -6.54 -30.24 6.85
N GLY A 265 -7.74 -30.48 6.29
CA GLY A 265 -8.94 -30.94 6.99
C GLY A 265 -9.70 -29.85 7.77
N SER A 266 -10.90 -29.44 7.37
CA SER A 266 -12.13 -30.19 7.65
C SER A 266 -12.01 -31.18 8.82
N GLY A 267 -11.67 -30.69 10.01
CA GLY A 267 -11.95 -31.39 11.28
C GLY A 267 -13.45 -31.47 11.62
N ARG A 268 -14.34 -31.08 10.71
CA ARG A 268 -15.79 -31.25 10.81
C ARG A 268 -16.32 -31.72 9.46
N GLY A 269 -16.44 -33.03 9.22
CA GLY A 269 -17.19 -33.53 8.05
C GLY A 269 -16.77 -34.85 7.37
N GLY A 270 -16.14 -35.80 8.05
CA GLY A 270 -15.97 -37.17 7.52
C GLY A 270 -16.74 -38.19 8.38
N PRO A 271 -17.43 -39.20 7.80
CA PRO A 271 -18.14 -40.19 8.59
C PRO A 271 -17.19 -41.05 9.41
N ASP A 272 -17.60 -41.25 10.65
CA ASP A 272 -16.97 -41.97 11.73
C ASP A 272 -16.35 -43.32 11.28
N THR A 273 -15.02 -43.41 11.30
CA THR A 273 -14.32 -44.69 11.35
C THR A 273 -13.49 -44.72 12.62
N ALA A 274 -14.03 -45.42 13.61
CA ALA A 274 -13.51 -45.57 14.95
C ALA A 274 -12.03 -45.99 14.97
N ARG A 275 -11.16 -45.13 15.51
CA ARG A 275 -9.87 -45.55 16.07
C ARG A 275 -10.07 -46.01 17.51
N PRO A 276 -9.54 -47.18 17.93
CA PRO A 276 -9.67 -47.63 19.31
C PRO A 276 -8.74 -46.83 20.24
N GLY A 277 -9.32 -46.20 21.26
CA GLY A 277 -8.65 -45.93 22.55
C GLY A 277 -7.42 -45.01 22.52
N SER A 278 -7.60 -43.73 22.22
CA SER A 278 -6.76 -42.69 22.85
C SER A 278 -7.67 -41.75 23.60
N ALA A 279 -7.46 -41.61 24.91
CA ALA A 279 -8.12 -40.58 25.71
C ALA A 279 -8.04 -39.24 24.96
N LEU A 280 -9.16 -38.53 24.88
CA LEU A 280 -9.18 -37.13 24.44
C LEU A 280 -8.05 -36.42 25.20
N PRO A 281 -7.12 -35.69 24.53
CA PRO A 281 -6.20 -34.85 25.25
C PRO A 281 -7.06 -33.95 26.16
N GLU A 282 -6.74 -33.89 27.46
CA GLU A 282 -7.32 -32.90 28.35
C GLU A 282 -7.34 -31.56 27.62
N ALA A 283 -8.48 -30.86 27.64
CA ALA A 283 -8.56 -29.50 27.11
C ALA A 283 -7.33 -28.73 27.60
N PRO A 284 -6.59 -28.02 26.71
CA PRO A 284 -5.36 -27.36 27.10
C PRO A 284 -5.61 -26.58 28.38
N ARG A 285 -4.81 -26.87 29.42
CA ARG A 285 -4.84 -26.18 30.71
C ARG A 285 -4.29 -24.76 30.50
N THR A 286 -5.04 -23.93 29.77
CA THR A 286 -4.79 -22.51 29.69
C THR A 286 -5.35 -21.91 30.95
N ASP A 287 -4.48 -21.42 31.82
CA ASP A 287 -4.85 -20.43 32.81
C ASP A 287 -5.69 -19.34 32.09
N PRO A 288 -6.97 -19.16 32.45
CA PRO A 288 -7.85 -18.20 31.79
C PRO A 288 -7.37 -16.76 31.94
N ASP A 289 -6.49 -16.50 32.91
CA ASP A 289 -5.85 -15.21 33.12
C ASP A 289 -4.53 -15.06 32.35
N HIS A 290 -4.00 -16.14 31.74
CA HIS A 290 -2.81 -16.05 30.92
C HIS A 290 -3.06 -15.20 29.67
N ARG A 291 -2.34 -14.09 29.58
CA ARG A 291 -2.28 -13.21 28.40
C ARG A 291 -0.94 -13.42 27.71
N PRO A 292 -0.86 -14.31 26.70
CA PRO A 292 0.38 -14.53 25.99
C PRO A 292 0.76 -13.28 25.21
N ALA A 293 2.02 -12.88 25.30
CA ALA A 293 2.56 -11.69 24.65
C ALA A 293 4.00 -11.96 24.23
N VAL A 294 4.40 -11.39 23.10
CA VAL A 294 5.79 -11.43 22.64
C VAL A 294 6.70 -10.77 23.69
N ARG A 295 7.75 -11.49 24.09
CA ARG A 295 8.78 -10.99 25.01
C ARG A 295 10.09 -10.61 24.30
N HIS A 296 10.21 -10.96 23.02
CA HIS A 296 11.34 -10.55 22.20
C HIS A 296 11.23 -9.04 21.94
N ARG A 297 12.29 -8.30 22.29
CA ARG A 297 12.38 -6.86 22.06
C ARG A 297 13.10 -6.57 20.75
N ASP A 298 12.56 -5.63 19.99
CA ASP A 298 13.22 -5.07 18.81
C ASP A 298 14.46 -4.26 19.25
N ALA A 299 15.58 -4.46 18.56
CA ALA A 299 16.83 -3.75 18.81
C ALA A 299 17.02 -2.59 17.82
N GLU A 300 16.58 -1.41 18.25
CA GLU A 300 16.76 -0.15 17.53
C GLU A 300 18.23 0.30 17.50
N ARG A 301 18.63 0.93 16.39
CA ARG A 301 19.95 1.53 16.16
C ARG A 301 20.02 2.97 16.67
N SER A 302 18.95 3.76 16.52
CA SER A 302 18.91 5.15 16.96
C SER A 302 19.19 5.28 18.46
N ARG A 303 20.00 6.27 18.84
CA ARG A 303 20.29 6.61 20.24
C ARG A 303 19.23 7.53 20.81
N THR A 304 18.68 8.41 19.97
CA THR A 304 17.62 9.34 20.33
C THR A 304 16.35 9.01 19.55
N LEU A 305 15.25 8.81 20.28
CA LEU A 305 13.91 8.63 19.71
C LEU A 305 13.10 9.90 19.97
N LEU A 306 12.55 10.51 18.92
CA LEU A 306 11.70 11.69 19.03
C LEU A 306 10.23 11.28 18.87
N GLY A 307 9.39 11.76 19.79
CA GLY A 307 7.94 11.65 19.69
C GLY A 307 7.34 12.93 19.10
N PHE A 308 6.28 12.78 18.32
CA PHE A 308 5.56 13.89 17.70
C PHE A 308 4.12 13.93 18.22
N PRO A 309 3.67 15.04 18.87
CA PRO A 309 2.35 15.13 19.48
C PRO A 309 1.20 14.80 18.51
N GLN A 310 1.28 15.27 17.27
CA GLN A 310 0.24 15.04 16.26
C GLN A 310 0.15 13.57 15.83
N VAL A 311 1.28 12.85 15.80
CA VAL A 311 1.28 11.40 15.51
C VAL A 311 0.60 10.63 16.64
N ARG A 312 0.90 10.98 17.89
CA ARG A 312 0.25 10.38 19.07
C ARG A 312 -1.24 10.70 19.14
N ALA A 313 -1.61 11.93 18.82
CA ALA A 313 -3.00 12.37 18.76
C ALA A 313 -3.77 11.63 17.64
N MET A 314 -3.18 11.47 16.45
CA MET A 314 -3.77 10.64 15.40
C MET A 314 -3.91 9.19 15.81
N HIS A 315 -2.89 8.59 16.41
CA HIS A 315 -2.98 7.22 16.92
C HIS A 315 -4.17 7.09 17.89
N ARG A 316 -4.27 7.95 18.91
CA ARG A 316 -5.37 7.96 19.87
C ARG A 316 -6.74 8.16 19.21
N ALA A 317 -6.84 9.09 18.29
CA ALA A 317 -8.08 9.35 17.54
C ALA A 317 -8.53 8.11 16.75
N THR A 318 -7.59 7.37 16.14
CA THR A 318 -7.92 6.13 15.42
C THR A 318 -8.25 4.93 16.30
N LEU A 319 -8.04 5.01 17.62
CA LEU A 319 -8.48 3.99 18.58
C LEU A 319 -9.95 4.16 18.96
N GLU A 320 -10.47 5.38 18.91
CA GLU A 320 -11.89 5.65 19.18
C GLU A 320 -12.75 4.94 18.13
N GLY A 321 -13.64 4.05 18.59
CA GLY A 321 -14.49 3.24 17.72
C GLY A 321 -13.74 2.17 16.90
N ALA A 322 -12.50 1.81 17.22
CA ALA A 322 -11.74 0.84 16.44
C ALA A 322 -12.38 -0.56 16.37
N THR A 323 -13.13 -0.95 17.41
CA THR A 323 -13.92 -2.20 17.46
C THR A 323 -15.32 -2.05 16.89
N ALA A 324 -15.79 -0.82 16.63
CA ALA A 324 -17.07 -0.53 16.01
C ALA A 324 -16.93 -0.62 14.49
N ARG A 325 -16.98 -1.86 13.98
CA ARG A 325 -16.89 -2.14 12.55
C ARG A 325 -18.02 -1.42 11.79
N PRO A 326 -17.71 -0.65 10.73
CA PRO A 326 -18.75 0.01 9.94
C PRO A 326 -19.69 -1.00 9.28
N SER A 327 -20.96 -0.63 9.17
CA SER A 327 -21.95 -1.45 8.45
C SER A 327 -21.59 -1.57 6.96
N PRO A 328 -21.97 -2.67 6.30
CA PRO A 328 -21.88 -2.77 4.85
C PRO A 328 -22.57 -1.58 4.18
N GLY A 329 -21.88 -0.92 3.25
CA GLY A 329 -22.40 0.25 2.54
C GLY A 329 -22.24 1.59 3.26
N ALA A 330 -21.63 1.64 4.46
CA ALA A 330 -21.35 2.91 5.16
C ALA A 330 -20.56 3.91 4.28
N LEU A 331 -19.72 3.40 3.39
CA LEU A 331 -18.91 4.20 2.48
C LEU A 331 -19.65 4.74 1.25
N ALA A 332 -20.92 4.39 1.03
CA ALA A 332 -21.68 4.82 -0.14
C ALA A 332 -21.73 6.35 -0.26
N ALA A 333 -21.90 7.06 0.86
CA ALA A 333 -21.89 8.53 0.89
C ALA A 333 -20.51 9.15 0.62
N ALA A 334 -19.44 8.39 0.86
CA ALA A 334 -18.05 8.78 0.65
C ALA A 334 -17.48 8.29 -0.70
N ALA A 335 -18.29 7.61 -1.51
CA ALA A 335 -17.87 7.16 -2.83
C ALA A 335 -17.43 8.34 -3.70
N ALA A 336 -16.46 8.06 -4.58
CA ALA A 336 -15.98 8.96 -5.60
C ALA A 336 -17.15 9.45 -6.44
N LEU A 337 -17.16 10.75 -6.70
CA LEU A 337 -18.24 11.36 -7.46
C LEU A 337 -18.21 10.88 -8.92
N THR A 338 -19.40 10.74 -9.50
CA THR A 338 -19.56 10.50 -10.93
C THR A 338 -19.38 11.78 -11.71
N ASP A 339 -19.06 11.67 -13.00
CA ASP A 339 -18.74 12.84 -13.82
C ASP A 339 -19.90 13.84 -13.99
N THR A 340 -21.14 13.40 -13.74
CA THR A 340 -22.34 14.25 -13.70
C THR A 340 -22.33 15.33 -12.62
N THR A 341 -21.39 15.29 -11.66
CA THR A 341 -21.31 16.26 -10.56
C THR A 341 -20.30 17.38 -10.79
N LEU A 342 -19.51 17.35 -11.87
CA LEU A 342 -18.63 18.47 -12.19
C LEU A 342 -19.44 19.57 -12.89
N THR A 343 -19.76 20.63 -12.13
CA THR A 343 -20.39 21.85 -12.65
C THR A 343 -19.36 22.76 -13.31
N ASP A 344 -19.77 23.44 -14.40
CA ASP A 344 -19.04 24.47 -15.17
C ASP A 344 -17.53 24.24 -15.39
N THR A 345 -17.19 23.65 -16.54
CA THR A 345 -15.84 23.72 -17.09
C THR A 345 -15.68 24.99 -17.92
N ALA A 346 -14.55 25.69 -17.77
CA ALA A 346 -14.26 26.91 -18.53
C ALA A 346 -14.29 26.70 -20.06
N ASP A 347 -14.05 25.46 -20.53
CA ASP A 347 -13.97 25.10 -21.96
C ASP A 347 -15.16 24.25 -22.48
N GLY A 348 -16.26 24.12 -21.71
CA GLY A 348 -17.40 23.28 -22.09
C GLY A 348 -17.17 21.77 -21.92
N ASP A 349 -18.16 20.92 -22.28
CA ASP A 349 -18.11 19.45 -22.12
C ASP A 349 -17.30 18.76 -23.26
N VAL A 350 -16.04 19.16 -23.44
CA VAL A 350 -15.13 18.54 -24.40
C VAL A 350 -14.64 17.19 -23.85
N ARG A 351 -14.93 16.11 -24.56
CA ARG A 351 -14.53 14.74 -24.21
C ARG A 351 -13.63 14.11 -25.25
N THR A 352 -12.60 13.42 -24.78
CA THR A 352 -11.67 12.64 -25.61
C THR A 352 -11.82 11.15 -25.27
N PRO A 353 -12.35 10.30 -26.16
CA PRO A 353 -12.43 8.86 -25.91
C PRO A 353 -11.03 8.24 -25.86
N LEU A 354 -10.83 7.29 -24.96
CA LEU A 354 -9.58 6.55 -24.87
C LEU A 354 -9.69 5.15 -25.52
N PRO A 355 -8.59 4.62 -26.07
CA PRO A 355 -8.57 3.22 -26.53
C PRO A 355 -8.88 2.26 -25.38
N ALA A 356 -9.43 1.08 -25.70
CA ALA A 356 -9.69 0.04 -24.70
C ALA A 356 -8.39 -0.31 -23.93
N PRO A 357 -8.44 -0.40 -22.58
CA PRO A 357 -7.26 -0.67 -21.79
C PRO A 357 -6.77 -2.11 -22.01
N ALA A 358 -5.46 -2.29 -22.17
CA ALA A 358 -4.84 -3.58 -22.41
C ALA A 358 -3.43 -3.63 -21.82
N PHE A 359 -3.09 -4.76 -21.20
CA PHE A 359 -1.74 -5.04 -20.73
C PHE A 359 -1.11 -6.17 -21.56
N PRO A 360 0.20 -6.11 -21.82
CA PRO A 360 0.92 -7.25 -22.38
C PRO A 360 0.93 -8.44 -21.40
N GLY A 361 1.37 -9.61 -21.85
CA GLY A 361 1.54 -10.81 -21.02
C GLY A 361 2.68 -10.73 -19.98
N THR A 362 3.06 -9.53 -19.53
CA THR A 362 4.10 -9.33 -18.52
C THR A 362 3.68 -10.02 -17.21
N GLY A 363 4.58 -10.83 -16.67
CA GLY A 363 4.35 -11.52 -15.41
C GLY A 363 4.36 -10.58 -14.20
N VAL A 364 3.56 -10.90 -13.18
CA VAL A 364 3.44 -10.09 -11.96
C VAL A 364 4.74 -10.01 -11.16
N ARG A 365 5.52 -11.09 -11.12
CA ARG A 365 6.82 -11.13 -10.42
C ARG A 365 7.83 -10.26 -11.15
N ARG A 366 7.88 -10.35 -12.49
CA ARG A 366 8.69 -9.48 -13.33
C ARG A 366 8.32 -8.01 -13.13
N ALA A 367 7.03 -7.66 -13.23
CA ALA A 367 6.58 -6.29 -13.04
C ALA A 367 6.97 -5.73 -11.67
N LEU A 368 6.85 -6.52 -10.59
CA LEU A 368 7.28 -6.15 -9.24
C LEU A 368 8.79 -5.93 -9.14
N ARG A 369 9.60 -6.78 -9.77
CA ARG A 369 11.07 -6.68 -9.76
C ARG A 369 11.58 -5.48 -10.56
N GLU A 370 10.98 -5.23 -11.72
CA GLU A 370 11.38 -4.13 -12.62
C GLU A 370 10.84 -2.76 -12.19
N ARG A 371 9.81 -2.75 -11.33
CA ARG A 371 9.18 -1.53 -10.80
C ARG A 371 10.24 -0.69 -10.09
N ARG A 372 10.34 0.57 -10.52
CA ARG A 372 11.22 1.57 -9.92
C ARG A 372 10.60 2.96 -9.99
N SER A 373 11.13 3.86 -9.17
CA SER A 373 10.84 5.29 -9.30
C SER A 373 11.86 5.92 -10.25
N SER A 374 11.38 6.64 -11.26
CA SER A 374 12.20 7.12 -12.37
C SER A 374 13.09 8.30 -12.01
N PHE A 375 12.72 9.13 -11.03
CA PHE A 375 13.53 10.24 -10.49
C PHE A 375 14.41 10.99 -11.51
N GLY A 376 13.81 11.94 -12.23
CA GLY A 376 14.52 12.83 -13.16
C GLY A 376 14.91 12.18 -14.50
N ARG A 377 14.45 10.95 -14.77
CA ARG A 377 14.77 10.20 -16.00
C ARG A 377 13.78 10.39 -17.14
N PHE A 378 12.68 11.12 -16.96
CA PHE A 378 11.67 11.29 -18.01
C PHE A 378 12.24 11.98 -19.27
N ASP A 379 11.72 11.59 -20.43
CA ASP A 379 12.10 12.10 -21.75
C ASP A 379 10.85 12.41 -22.58
N ALA A 380 10.59 13.70 -22.80
CA ALA A 380 9.43 14.17 -23.56
C ALA A 380 9.53 13.88 -25.07
N ARG A 381 10.72 13.55 -25.61
CA ARG A 381 10.88 13.30 -27.05
C ARG A 381 10.12 12.07 -27.54
N ARG A 382 9.76 11.18 -26.62
CA ARG A 382 8.90 10.04 -26.89
C ARG A 382 7.59 10.21 -26.13
N GLU A 383 6.53 10.46 -26.87
CA GLU A 383 5.19 10.56 -26.33
C GLU A 383 4.72 9.21 -25.76
N VAL A 384 3.92 9.28 -24.69
CA VAL A 384 3.16 8.13 -24.22
C VAL A 384 2.00 7.88 -25.20
N SER A 385 1.70 6.63 -25.53
CA SER A 385 0.53 6.34 -26.38
C SER A 385 -0.77 6.52 -25.60
N ALA A 386 -1.85 6.96 -26.27
CA ALA A 386 -3.18 7.04 -25.65
C ALA A 386 -3.64 5.70 -25.05
N GLY A 387 -3.30 4.57 -25.68
CA GLY A 387 -3.60 3.23 -25.16
C GLY A 387 -2.84 2.88 -23.87
N HIS A 388 -1.58 3.30 -23.75
CA HIS A 388 -0.83 3.14 -22.50
C HIS A 388 -1.41 4.02 -21.38
N LEU A 389 -1.72 5.28 -21.68
CA LEU A 389 -2.37 6.17 -20.70
C LEU A 389 -3.71 5.58 -20.24
N SER A 390 -4.55 5.12 -21.17
CA SER A 390 -5.82 4.46 -20.89
C SER A 390 -5.67 3.27 -19.94
N SER A 391 -4.71 2.39 -20.23
CA SER A 391 -4.46 1.19 -19.44
C SER A 391 -4.02 1.52 -18.00
N VAL A 392 -3.18 2.54 -17.83
CA VAL A 392 -2.75 3.01 -16.51
C VAL A 392 -3.92 3.65 -15.75
N LEU A 393 -4.70 4.54 -16.40
CA LEU A 393 -5.87 5.18 -15.78
C LEU A 393 -6.92 4.15 -15.35
N ALA A 394 -7.24 3.18 -16.22
CA ALA A 394 -8.19 2.12 -15.93
C ALA A 394 -7.74 1.26 -14.72
N ALA A 395 -6.46 0.87 -14.66
CA ALA A 395 -5.93 0.11 -13.52
C ALA A 395 -5.98 0.91 -12.21
N CYS A 396 -5.66 2.21 -12.27
CA CYS A 396 -5.73 3.10 -11.12
C CYS A 396 -7.18 3.29 -10.65
N ALA A 397 -8.11 3.58 -11.56
CA ALA A 397 -9.52 3.82 -11.24
C ALA A 397 -10.26 2.54 -10.82
N GLY A 398 -9.79 1.37 -11.27
CA GLY A 398 -10.24 0.05 -10.85
C GLY A 398 -9.72 -0.37 -9.47
N THR A 399 -8.82 0.40 -8.86
CA THR A 399 -8.25 0.03 -7.56
C THR A 399 -9.29 0.10 -6.44
N ARG A 400 -9.42 -1.01 -5.72
CA ARG A 400 -10.21 -1.12 -4.49
C ARG A 400 -9.32 -1.77 -3.45
N LEU A 401 -9.21 -1.18 -2.26
CA LEU A 401 -8.63 -1.90 -1.14
C LEU A 401 -9.53 -3.08 -0.73
N ALA A 402 -10.85 -2.93 -0.91
CA ALA A 402 -11.88 -3.80 -0.34
C ALA A 402 -11.59 -4.07 1.16
N GLY A 403 -12.39 -4.91 1.81
CA GLY A 403 -12.15 -5.22 3.21
C GLY A 403 -13.42 -5.33 3.99
N ASP A 404 -13.32 -5.03 5.27
CA ASP A 404 -14.42 -5.02 6.21
C ASP A 404 -15.43 -3.90 5.97
N THR A 405 -15.02 -2.76 5.40
CA THR A 405 -15.92 -1.64 5.08
C THR A 405 -16.52 -1.67 3.69
N ASP A 406 -15.97 -2.51 2.81
CA ASP A 406 -16.50 -2.75 1.47
C ASP A 406 -16.26 -4.23 1.08
N PRO A 407 -17.01 -5.18 1.67
CA PRO A 407 -16.83 -6.60 1.42
C PRO A 407 -17.18 -7.02 -0.01
N SER A 408 -18.08 -6.31 -0.70
CA SER A 408 -18.42 -6.54 -2.10
C SER A 408 -17.42 -5.89 -3.07
N GLY A 409 -16.66 -4.88 -2.61
CA GLY A 409 -15.69 -4.16 -3.44
C GLY A 409 -16.35 -3.20 -4.43
N GLU A 410 -17.57 -2.75 -4.12
CA GLU A 410 -18.42 -1.98 -5.01
C GLU A 410 -17.99 -0.51 -5.09
N HIS A 411 -17.41 0.04 -4.02
CA HIS A 411 -17.22 1.48 -3.89
C HIS A 411 -15.83 1.94 -4.36
N ARG A 412 -15.81 2.80 -5.39
CA ARG A 412 -14.65 3.64 -5.71
C ARG A 412 -14.53 4.72 -4.65
N LEU A 413 -13.42 4.79 -3.92
CA LEU A 413 -13.14 5.92 -3.03
C LEU A 413 -12.24 6.98 -3.67
N ALA A 414 -11.55 6.62 -4.76
CA ALA A 414 -10.67 7.53 -5.47
C ALA A 414 -11.24 7.88 -6.86
N ARG A 415 -11.15 9.15 -7.21
CA ARG A 415 -11.35 9.66 -8.57
C ARG A 415 -9.99 10.05 -9.16
N LEU A 416 -9.86 9.98 -10.48
CA LEU A 416 -8.60 10.31 -11.16
C LEU A 416 -8.75 11.55 -12.03
N TYR A 417 -7.78 12.43 -11.86
CA TYR A 417 -7.47 13.50 -12.79
C TYR A 417 -6.13 13.22 -13.44
N VAL A 418 -5.90 13.81 -14.61
CA VAL A 418 -4.64 13.71 -15.33
C VAL A 418 -4.29 15.02 -16.01
N PHE A 419 -3.07 15.48 -15.76
CA PHE A 419 -2.42 16.51 -16.55
C PHE A 419 -1.67 15.83 -17.70
N VAL A 420 -2.12 16.05 -18.93
CA VAL A 420 -1.49 15.54 -20.14
C VAL A 420 -0.48 16.56 -20.65
N ASN A 421 0.77 16.12 -20.88
CA ASN A 421 1.83 16.93 -21.48
C ASN A 421 2.22 16.41 -22.86
N HIS A 422 2.64 15.12 -22.94
CA HIS A 422 3.21 14.49 -24.14
C HIS A 422 2.55 13.12 -24.37
N VAL A 423 1.29 13.13 -24.79
CA VAL A 423 0.50 11.92 -25.08
C VAL A 423 0.00 11.97 -26.52
N ALA A 424 0.35 10.96 -27.31
CA ALA A 424 0.00 10.91 -28.72
C ALA A 424 -1.52 10.95 -28.92
N GLY A 425 -2.00 11.94 -29.68
CA GLY A 425 -3.41 12.11 -30.02
C GLY A 425 -4.28 12.74 -28.94
N ILE A 426 -3.72 13.21 -27.83
CA ILE A 426 -4.45 13.93 -26.76
C ILE A 426 -3.75 15.27 -26.53
N GLY A 427 -4.51 16.37 -26.66
CA GLY A 427 -3.97 17.71 -26.46
C GLY A 427 -3.46 17.92 -25.02
N PRO A 428 -2.47 18.81 -24.80
CA PRO A 428 -2.07 19.20 -23.46
C PRO A 428 -3.23 19.85 -22.69
N GLY A 429 -3.37 19.50 -21.41
CA GLY A 429 -4.46 19.99 -20.56
C GLY A 429 -4.59 19.19 -19.26
N ALA A 430 -5.48 19.64 -18.39
CA ALA A 430 -5.96 18.91 -17.22
C ALA A 430 -7.32 18.27 -17.54
N TYR A 431 -7.48 16.99 -17.22
CA TYR A 431 -8.67 16.21 -17.53
C TYR A 431 -9.15 15.44 -16.31
N ALA A 432 -10.46 15.29 -16.18
CA ALA A 432 -11.08 14.29 -15.31
C ALA A 432 -11.24 12.98 -16.11
N TYR A 433 -10.87 11.84 -15.53
CA TYR A 433 -11.07 10.54 -16.16
C TYR A 433 -12.40 9.92 -15.73
N ASP A 434 -13.24 9.54 -16.69
CA ASP A 434 -14.46 8.77 -16.46
C ASP A 434 -14.16 7.27 -16.70
N PRO A 435 -14.10 6.45 -15.64
CA PRO A 435 -13.79 5.03 -15.77
C PRO A 435 -14.93 4.20 -16.36
N ASP A 436 -16.18 4.67 -16.29
CA ASP A 436 -17.35 3.94 -16.80
C ASP A 436 -17.54 4.17 -18.29
N ARG A 437 -17.17 5.37 -18.79
CA ARG A 437 -17.14 5.70 -20.22
C ARG A 437 -15.81 5.35 -20.90
N GLY A 438 -14.71 5.34 -20.15
CA GLY A 438 -13.37 5.22 -20.70
C GLY A 438 -12.95 6.46 -21.49
N ASP A 439 -13.28 7.66 -21.01
CA ASP A 439 -12.96 8.92 -21.66
C ASP A 439 -12.33 9.97 -20.71
N LEU A 440 -11.75 11.01 -21.30
CA LEU A 440 -11.21 12.17 -20.60
C LEU A 440 -12.12 13.37 -20.85
N ARG A 441 -12.64 13.97 -19.77
CA ARG A 441 -13.36 15.25 -19.83
C ARG A 441 -12.41 16.39 -19.52
N ALA A 442 -12.32 17.37 -20.42
CA ALA A 442 -11.44 18.53 -20.23
C ALA A 442 -11.87 19.37 -19.02
N VAL A 443 -10.91 19.75 -18.18
CA VAL A 443 -11.09 20.68 -17.06
C VAL A 443 -10.44 22.02 -17.37
N VAL A 444 -9.17 21.97 -17.81
CA VAL A 444 -8.42 23.14 -18.28
C VAL A 444 -7.65 22.73 -19.53
N THR A 445 -7.88 23.40 -20.66
CA THR A 445 -7.09 23.13 -21.88
C THR A 445 -5.74 23.87 -21.88
N GLY A 446 -4.81 23.41 -22.72
CA GLY A 446 -3.53 24.05 -22.95
C GLY A 446 -2.39 23.53 -22.05
N PRO A 447 -1.14 23.96 -22.32
CA PRO A 447 0.05 23.42 -21.66
C PRO A 447 0.03 23.59 -20.13
N GLN A 448 0.25 22.49 -19.40
CA GLN A 448 0.25 22.47 -17.93
C GLN A 448 1.64 22.28 -17.30
N GLY A 449 2.68 22.10 -18.12
CA GLY A 449 4.06 21.88 -17.68
C GLY A 449 4.56 22.89 -16.64
N PRO A 450 4.51 24.21 -16.91
CA PRO A 450 4.96 25.23 -15.95
C PRO A 450 4.22 25.14 -14.62
N PHE A 451 2.89 25.01 -14.65
CA PHE A 451 2.08 24.85 -13.44
C PHE A 451 2.52 23.63 -12.61
N LEU A 452 2.71 22.48 -13.26
CA LEU A 452 3.16 21.26 -12.59
C LEU A 452 4.51 21.47 -11.91
N GLN A 453 5.46 22.10 -12.63
CA GLN A 453 6.83 22.28 -12.15
C GLN A 453 6.94 23.32 -11.03
N GLU A 454 6.21 24.43 -11.13
CA GLU A 454 6.16 25.52 -10.13
C GLU A 454 5.57 25.04 -8.80
N ASN A 455 4.61 24.12 -8.85
CA ASN A 455 3.91 23.60 -7.67
C ASN A 455 4.52 22.29 -7.13
N TYR A 456 5.75 21.95 -7.54
CA TYR A 456 6.48 20.78 -7.06
C TYR A 456 7.67 21.17 -6.20
N PHE A 457 7.72 20.68 -4.95
CA PHE A 457 8.67 21.17 -3.94
C PHE A 457 10.02 20.46 -3.94
N LEU A 458 10.21 19.43 -4.78
CA LEU A 458 11.43 18.63 -4.79
C LEU A 458 12.17 18.76 -6.13
N ALA A 459 13.49 18.68 -6.09
CA ALA A 459 14.35 18.78 -7.28
C ALA A 459 14.64 17.41 -7.95
N ASN A 460 13.84 16.38 -7.65
CA ASN A 460 14.09 15.00 -8.10
C ASN A 460 13.22 14.57 -9.30
N TYR A 461 12.34 15.43 -9.80
CA TYR A 461 11.63 15.23 -11.08
C TYR A 461 11.61 16.53 -11.87
N ASN A 462 11.68 16.40 -13.20
CA ASN A 462 11.25 17.42 -14.13
C ASN A 462 9.86 16.98 -14.64
N LEU A 463 8.81 17.64 -14.17
CA LEU A 463 7.43 17.28 -14.48
C LEU A 463 7.00 17.72 -15.88
N GLU A 464 7.65 18.74 -16.46
CA GLU A 464 7.43 19.12 -17.86
C GLU A 464 7.87 18.04 -18.84
N GLN A 465 8.81 17.18 -18.44
CA GLN A 465 9.29 16.06 -19.25
C GLN A 465 8.44 14.78 -19.09
N ALA A 466 7.56 14.71 -18.09
CA ALA A 466 6.65 13.59 -17.92
C ALA A 466 5.60 13.62 -19.04
N GLY A 467 5.21 12.46 -19.57
CA GLY A 467 4.14 12.37 -20.56
C GLY A 467 2.78 12.74 -19.98
N ALA A 468 2.51 12.31 -18.75
CA ALA A 468 1.33 12.70 -17.99
C ALA A 468 1.61 12.71 -16.48
N VAL A 469 0.84 13.49 -15.72
CA VAL A 469 0.82 13.48 -14.25
C VAL A 469 -0.59 13.19 -13.77
N LEU A 470 -0.79 11.99 -13.20
CA LEU A 470 -2.07 11.57 -12.65
C LEU A 470 -2.21 12.04 -11.21
N VAL A 471 -3.43 12.41 -10.82
CA VAL A 471 -3.77 12.94 -9.49
C VAL A 471 -5.00 12.22 -8.96
N PRO A 472 -4.84 11.24 -8.06
CA PRO A 472 -5.96 10.66 -7.35
C PRO A 472 -6.47 11.62 -6.28
N THR A 473 -7.78 11.84 -6.30
CA THR A 473 -8.51 12.59 -5.29
C THR A 473 -9.35 11.63 -4.45
N VAL A 474 -9.48 11.93 -3.16
CA VAL A 474 -10.34 11.18 -2.23
C VAL A 474 -11.15 12.17 -1.41
N ARG A 475 -12.42 11.85 -1.17
CA ARG A 475 -13.33 12.62 -0.32
C ARG A 475 -13.06 12.33 1.15
N THR A 476 -11.89 12.76 1.63
CA THR A 476 -11.36 12.34 2.94
C THR A 476 -12.33 12.70 4.07
N THR A 477 -12.89 13.90 4.06
CA THR A 477 -13.90 14.34 5.04
C THR A 477 -15.13 13.43 5.02
N ALA A 478 -15.68 13.09 3.85
CA ALA A 478 -16.81 12.19 3.76
C ALA A 478 -16.50 10.78 4.26
N VAL A 479 -15.27 10.27 4.03
CA VAL A 479 -14.84 8.99 4.62
C VAL A 479 -14.83 9.08 6.15
N LEU A 480 -14.26 10.15 6.71
CA LEU A 480 -14.23 10.35 8.17
C LEU A 480 -15.64 10.48 8.76
N ASP A 481 -16.54 11.19 8.08
CA ASP A 481 -17.93 11.36 8.52
C ASP A 481 -18.70 10.02 8.47
N ALA A 482 -18.37 9.15 7.50
CA ALA A 482 -19.01 7.86 7.34
C ALA A 482 -18.54 6.79 8.34
N VAL A 483 -17.24 6.75 8.66
CA VAL A 483 -16.63 5.64 9.41
C VAL A 483 -15.73 6.05 10.58
N GLY A 484 -15.77 7.34 10.97
CA GLY A 484 -15.01 7.91 12.08
C GLY A 484 -13.53 8.15 11.78
N ASP A 485 -12.77 8.60 12.78
CA ASP A 485 -11.37 9.04 12.65
C ASP A 485 -10.44 7.94 12.13
N ARG A 486 -10.74 6.67 12.42
CA ARG A 486 -10.03 5.50 11.87
C ARG A 486 -10.13 5.42 10.34
N GLY A 487 -11.18 6.01 9.76
CA GLY A 487 -11.37 6.18 8.32
C GLY A 487 -10.22 6.92 7.63
N TYR A 488 -9.42 7.71 8.36
CA TYR A 488 -8.22 8.33 7.81
C TYR A 488 -7.24 7.30 7.25
N ARG A 489 -7.05 6.18 7.96
CA ARG A 489 -6.19 5.07 7.50
C ARG A 489 -6.69 4.52 6.18
N LEU A 490 -8.01 4.31 6.05
CA LEU A 490 -8.64 3.82 4.82
C LEU A 490 -8.51 4.81 3.66
N ALA A 491 -8.83 6.09 3.87
CA ALA A 491 -8.78 7.12 2.84
C ALA A 491 -7.36 7.26 2.25
N VAL A 492 -6.35 7.37 3.13
CA VAL A 492 -4.96 7.55 2.69
C VAL A 492 -4.35 6.24 2.16
N ALA A 493 -4.69 5.09 2.75
CA ALA A 493 -4.30 3.80 2.19
C ALA A 493 -4.91 3.58 0.79
N THR A 494 -6.10 4.12 0.50
CA THR A 494 -6.67 4.06 -0.85
C THR A 494 -5.78 4.79 -1.86
N ALA A 495 -5.28 5.99 -1.52
CA ALA A 495 -4.33 6.68 -2.38
C ALA A 495 -3.02 5.89 -2.56
N GLY A 496 -2.50 5.27 -1.48
CA GLY A 496 -1.36 4.36 -1.55
C GLY A 496 -1.59 3.14 -2.44
N ALA A 497 -2.79 2.55 -2.38
CA ALA A 497 -3.18 1.45 -3.25
C ALA A 497 -3.18 1.89 -4.72
N VAL A 498 -3.80 3.02 -5.03
CA VAL A 498 -3.80 3.60 -6.39
C VAL A 498 -2.37 3.84 -6.88
N ALA A 499 -1.48 4.36 -6.02
CA ALA A 499 -0.08 4.55 -6.33
C ALA A 499 0.66 3.24 -6.66
N GLN A 500 0.34 2.15 -5.97
CA GLN A 500 0.95 0.85 -6.29
C GLN A 500 0.40 0.26 -7.60
N SER A 501 -0.91 0.37 -7.86
CA SER A 501 -1.49 -0.02 -9.15
C SER A 501 -0.87 0.77 -10.30
N PHE A 502 -0.68 2.08 -10.12
CA PHE A 502 0.03 2.96 -11.06
C PHE A 502 1.44 2.45 -11.35
N TYR A 503 2.23 2.19 -10.32
CA TYR A 503 3.60 1.71 -10.46
C TYR A 503 3.69 0.37 -11.21
N LEU A 504 2.79 -0.56 -10.91
CA LEU A 504 2.80 -1.88 -11.55
C LEU A 504 2.23 -1.84 -12.97
N ALA A 505 1.24 -1.00 -13.24
CA ALA A 505 0.74 -0.75 -14.59
C ALA A 505 1.83 -0.13 -15.49
N ALA A 506 2.53 0.89 -14.98
CA ALA A 506 3.65 1.49 -15.70
C ALA A 506 4.77 0.47 -15.96
N SER A 507 5.16 -0.31 -14.94
CA SER A 507 6.16 -1.38 -15.06
C SER A 507 5.75 -2.42 -16.12
N ALA A 508 4.51 -2.89 -16.09
CA ALA A 508 3.99 -3.88 -17.04
C ALA A 508 4.02 -3.39 -18.50
N LEU A 509 3.87 -2.07 -18.72
CA LEU A 509 3.91 -1.41 -20.03
C LEU A 509 5.32 -0.91 -20.41
N GLY A 510 6.34 -1.14 -19.57
CA GLY A 510 7.70 -0.66 -19.81
C GLY A 510 7.85 0.87 -19.74
N LEU A 511 7.02 1.54 -18.94
CA LEU A 511 7.05 2.97 -18.70
C LEU A 511 7.79 3.32 -17.41
N GLY A 512 8.35 4.52 -17.38
CA GLY A 512 8.82 5.17 -16.16
C GLY A 512 7.65 5.69 -15.33
N ALA A 513 7.83 5.70 -14.01
CA ALA A 513 6.83 6.10 -13.03
C ALA A 513 7.46 6.83 -11.85
N GLY A 514 6.75 7.80 -11.27
CA GLY A 514 7.21 8.52 -10.09
C GLY A 514 6.05 9.07 -9.27
N VAL A 515 5.95 8.67 -8.01
CA VAL A 515 4.94 9.17 -7.08
C VAL A 515 5.58 10.12 -6.09
N ALA A 516 4.92 11.24 -5.84
CA ALA A 516 5.37 12.23 -4.87
C ALA A 516 4.22 12.78 -4.03
N LEU A 517 4.54 13.05 -2.76
CA LEU A 517 3.66 13.70 -1.78
C LEU A 517 4.02 15.18 -1.58
N GLY A 518 5.17 15.63 -2.10
CA GLY A 518 5.72 16.98 -1.93
C GLY A 518 5.34 17.94 -3.06
N PHE A 519 4.09 18.37 -3.08
CA PHE A 519 3.53 19.33 -4.03
C PHE A 519 2.53 20.26 -3.32
N ASP A 520 2.15 21.37 -3.95
CA ASP A 520 1.10 22.24 -3.40
C ASP A 520 -0.29 21.65 -3.69
N ASN A 521 -0.84 20.91 -2.72
CA ASN A 521 -2.16 20.29 -2.87
C ASN A 521 -3.27 21.33 -3.12
N VAL A 522 -3.16 22.52 -2.53
CA VAL A 522 -4.19 23.57 -2.65
C VAL A 522 -4.18 24.14 -4.08
N SER A 523 -3.01 24.41 -4.64
CA SER A 523 -2.90 24.86 -6.04
C SER A 523 -3.44 23.83 -7.02
N TYR A 524 -3.25 22.53 -6.75
CA TYR A 524 -3.83 21.46 -7.56
C TYR A 524 -5.35 21.39 -7.42
N ALA A 525 -5.89 21.56 -6.21
CA ALA A 525 -7.34 21.62 -5.99
C ALA A 525 -7.97 22.83 -6.71
N GLU A 526 -7.36 24.02 -6.61
CA GLU A 526 -7.76 25.24 -7.34
C GLU A 526 -7.73 25.01 -8.86
N ARG A 527 -6.63 24.46 -9.40
CA ARG A 527 -6.47 24.20 -10.84
C ARG A 527 -7.49 23.19 -11.39
N LEU A 528 -7.89 22.22 -10.57
CA LEU A 528 -8.84 21.16 -10.96
C LEU A 528 -10.30 21.53 -10.64
N GLY A 529 -10.57 22.71 -10.08
CA GLY A 529 -11.92 23.15 -9.74
C GLY A 529 -12.55 22.38 -8.58
N LEU A 530 -11.74 21.99 -7.58
CA LEU A 530 -12.17 21.12 -6.46
C LEU A 530 -12.43 21.90 -5.16
N THR A 531 -12.33 23.23 -5.17
CA THR A 531 -12.37 24.07 -3.96
C THR A 531 -13.73 24.09 -3.28
N ASP A 532 -14.81 23.87 -4.01
CA ASP A 532 -16.18 23.92 -3.49
C ASP A 532 -16.71 22.55 -3.04
N GLY A 533 -15.88 21.50 -3.16
CA GLY A 533 -16.21 20.13 -2.78
C GLY A 533 -15.39 19.62 -1.59
N ASP A 534 -15.49 18.32 -1.34
CA ASP A 534 -14.74 17.59 -0.31
C ASP A 534 -13.65 16.67 -0.91
N GLU A 535 -13.43 16.75 -2.23
CA GLU A 535 -12.37 16.03 -2.94
C GLU A 535 -10.99 16.69 -2.73
N ALA A 536 -10.04 15.93 -2.22
CA ALA A 536 -8.68 16.42 -1.99
C ALA A 536 -7.64 15.62 -2.80
N PRO A 537 -6.73 16.27 -3.55
CA PRO A 537 -5.61 15.58 -4.18
C PRO A 537 -4.63 15.13 -3.08
N LEU A 538 -4.33 13.83 -3.03
CA LEU A 538 -3.50 13.27 -1.96
C LEU A 538 -2.04 13.03 -2.38
N LEU A 539 -1.80 12.76 -3.66
CA LEU A 539 -0.47 12.53 -4.24
C LEU A 539 -0.47 12.88 -5.73
N ILE A 540 0.71 13.02 -6.33
CA ILE A 540 0.88 13.14 -7.78
C ILE A 540 1.69 11.95 -8.32
N MET A 541 1.34 11.48 -9.52
CA MET A 541 1.90 10.29 -10.14
C MET A 541 2.36 10.60 -11.58
N ALA A 542 3.64 10.88 -11.75
CA ALA A 542 4.25 11.18 -13.04
C ALA A 542 4.54 9.89 -13.84
N LEU A 543 4.09 9.86 -15.09
CA LEU A 543 4.21 8.76 -16.05
C LEU A 543 4.95 9.25 -17.30
N GLY A 544 5.84 8.43 -17.86
CA GLY A 544 6.49 8.78 -19.11
C GLY A 544 7.51 7.76 -19.56
N HIS A 545 8.11 7.98 -20.73
CA HIS A 545 9.28 7.21 -21.14
C HIS A 545 10.53 7.69 -20.39
N GLU A 546 11.41 6.77 -20.01
CA GLU A 546 12.73 7.12 -19.48
C GLU A 546 13.73 7.32 -20.63
N ARG A 547 14.72 8.19 -20.41
CA ARG A 547 15.87 8.35 -21.32
C ARG A 547 16.58 7.00 -21.52
N PRO A 548 16.92 6.63 -22.77
CA PRO A 548 17.70 5.41 -23.02
C PRO A 548 19.12 5.54 -22.48
N GLY A 549 19.71 4.42 -22.05
CA GLY A 549 21.09 4.36 -21.55
C GLY A 549 21.31 5.12 -20.24
N PRO A 550 20.58 4.82 -19.15
CA PRO A 550 20.85 5.45 -17.86
C PRO A 550 22.28 5.14 -17.41
N ALA A 551 22.96 6.12 -16.80
CA ALA A 551 24.21 5.86 -16.11
C ALA A 551 23.93 4.89 -14.95
N ASP A 552 24.38 3.65 -15.09
CA ASP A 552 24.19 2.59 -14.11
C ASP A 552 25.54 1.91 -13.80
N PHE A 553 25.73 1.53 -12.54
CA PHE A 553 26.93 0.83 -12.12
C PHE A 553 26.75 -0.68 -12.34
N ARG A 554 27.41 -1.23 -13.36
CA ARG A 554 27.41 -2.67 -13.63
C ARG A 554 28.37 -3.38 -12.69
N HIS A 555 27.87 -3.75 -11.51
CA HIS A 555 28.65 -4.48 -10.50
C HIS A 555 29.15 -5.85 -10.96
N GLU A 556 28.61 -6.41 -12.06
CA GLU A 556 29.10 -7.65 -12.67
C GLU A 556 30.49 -7.51 -13.33
N ILE A 557 30.98 -6.28 -13.51
CA ILE A 557 32.26 -5.96 -14.17
C ILE A 557 33.36 -5.61 -13.13
N ALA A 558 33.02 -5.59 -11.84
CA ALA A 558 33.92 -5.19 -10.75
C ALA A 558 34.59 -6.38 -10.07
#